data_AF-A0A942LXA9-F1
#
_entry.id   AF-A0A942LXA9-F1
#
_cell.length_a   1.000
_cell.length_b   1.000
_cell.length_c   1.000
_cell.angle_alpha   90.00
_cell.angle_beta   90.00
_cell.angle_gamma   90.00
#
_symmetry.space_group_name_H-M   'P 1'
#
loop_
_entity.id
_entity.type
_entity.pdbx_description
1 polymer ?
#
loop_
_entity_poly.entity_id
_entity_poly.type
_entity_poly.pdbx_seq_one_letter_code
_entity_poly.pdbx_strand_id
1 'polypeptide(L)'
;MKRDMELARHILMRIEEQENYRDDISCEFEGYTDEQVYYHIMLLHEAGLLVAIDASSLQDMQWMPQRLTWQGHEFLDSARDNKIWNKAKEIMAKTGGFAFEVAKPLLISLVRQKLGLPS
;
A
#
# COMPACT_ATOMS: atom_id res chain seq x y z
N MET A 1 -7.18 4.54 14.27
CA MET A 1 -7.07 5.48 13.13
C MET A 1 -7.81 4.89 11.93
N LYS A 2 -8.22 5.70 10.93
CA LYS A 2 -8.91 5.18 9.74
C LYS A 2 -7.88 4.76 8.69
N ARG A 3 -8.07 3.59 8.06
CA ARG A 3 -7.24 3.13 6.95
C ARG A 3 -7.44 4.03 5.71
N ASP A 4 -6.35 4.58 5.23
CA ASP A 4 -6.19 5.36 4.01
C ASP A 4 -5.40 4.53 2.98
N MET A 5 -6.06 4.17 1.89
CA MET A 5 -5.45 3.33 0.86
C MET A 5 -4.58 4.13 -0.12
N GLU A 6 -4.71 5.45 -0.15
CA GLU A 6 -3.80 6.31 -0.91
C GLU A 6 -2.43 6.35 -0.22
N LEU A 7 -2.43 6.58 1.10
CA LEU A 7 -1.22 6.49 1.92
C LEU A 7 -0.60 5.08 1.82
N ALA A 8 -1.43 4.04 1.94
CA ALA A 8 -0.96 2.66 1.81
C ALA A 8 -0.23 2.42 0.48
N ARG A 9 -0.78 2.93 -0.63
CA ARG A 9 -0.15 2.85 -1.96
C ARG A 9 1.17 3.61 -2.00
N HIS A 10 1.22 4.83 -1.49
CA HIS A 10 2.43 5.65 -1.48
C HIS A 10 3.55 5.05 -0.61
N ILE A 11 3.21 4.43 0.51
CA ILE A 11 4.19 3.70 1.35
C ILE A 11 4.83 2.57 0.55
N LEU A 12 4.03 1.76 -0.14
CA LEU A 12 4.56 0.64 -0.95
C LEU A 12 5.45 1.15 -2.11
N MET A 13 5.06 2.23 -2.77
CA MET A 13 5.89 2.89 -3.80
C MET A 13 7.23 3.37 -3.24
N ARG A 14 7.19 4.07 -2.10
CA ARG A 14 8.39 4.59 -1.44
C ARG A 14 9.36 3.48 -1.06
N ILE A 15 8.86 2.36 -0.54
CA ILE A 15 9.69 1.19 -0.17
C ILE A 15 10.33 0.56 -1.42
N GLU A 16 9.61 0.52 -2.54
CA GLU A 16 10.14 -0.03 -3.80
C GLU A 16 11.22 0.84 -4.43
N GLU A 17 11.11 2.17 -4.31
CA GLU A 17 12.10 3.13 -4.83
C GLU A 17 13.46 3.06 -4.12
N GLN A 18 13.53 2.42 -2.94
CA GLN A 18 14.78 2.28 -2.21
C GLN A 18 15.68 1.23 -2.89
N GLU A 19 16.78 1.70 -3.49
CA GLU A 19 17.75 0.84 -4.18
C GLU A 19 18.55 -0.05 -3.21
N ASN A 20 18.59 0.30 -1.92
CA ASN A 20 19.50 -0.31 -0.95
C ASN A 20 18.76 -0.79 0.30
N TYR A 21 18.76 -2.10 0.53
CA TYR A 21 18.08 -2.77 1.66
C TYR A 21 18.62 -2.41 3.05
N ARG A 22 19.66 -1.57 3.14
CA ARG A 22 20.37 -1.23 4.39
C ARG A 22 20.12 0.19 4.88
N ASP A 23 19.53 1.03 4.04
CA ASP A 23 19.26 2.42 4.41
C ASP A 23 17.91 2.49 5.13
N ASP A 24 17.84 3.35 6.15
CA ASP A 24 16.58 3.59 6.85
C ASP A 24 15.56 4.19 5.88
N ILE A 25 14.43 3.51 5.73
CA ILE A 25 13.35 3.97 4.85
C ILE A 25 12.73 5.20 5.51
N SER A 26 12.95 6.37 4.90
CA SER A 26 12.30 7.62 5.34
C SER A 26 10.78 7.43 5.31
N CYS A 27 10.18 7.57 6.50
CA CYS A 27 8.75 7.46 6.73
C CYS A 27 8.04 8.82 6.67
N GLU A 28 8.67 9.83 6.05
CA GLU A 28 8.08 11.16 5.89
C GLU A 28 7.16 11.19 4.65
N PHE A 29 5.88 11.43 4.89
CA PHE A 29 4.84 11.61 3.87
C PHE A 29 4.11 12.92 4.12
N GLU A 30 4.12 13.81 3.13
CA GLU A 30 3.46 15.12 3.23
C GLU A 30 1.97 14.98 3.58
N GLY A 31 1.52 15.73 4.59
CA GLY A 31 0.13 15.70 5.05
C GLY A 31 -0.22 14.56 6.02
N TYR A 32 0.75 13.72 6.39
CA TYR A 32 0.57 12.65 7.36
C TYR A 32 1.52 12.80 8.55
N THR A 33 1.03 12.44 9.73
CA THR A 33 1.84 12.31 10.95
C THR A 33 2.59 10.99 10.95
N ASP A 34 3.70 10.91 11.68
CA ASP A 34 4.48 9.67 11.82
C ASP A 34 3.61 8.52 12.36
N GLU A 35 2.76 8.81 13.35
CA GLU A 35 1.81 7.82 13.89
C GLU A 35 0.87 7.29 12.80
N GLN A 36 0.39 8.15 11.88
CA GLN A 36 -0.42 7.70 10.74
C GLN A 36 0.38 6.79 9.84
N VAL A 37 1.63 7.14 9.53
CA VAL A 37 2.47 6.34 8.66
C VAL A 37 2.78 4.98 9.28
N TYR A 38 3.21 4.94 10.55
CA TYR A 38 3.48 3.70 11.28
C TYR A 38 2.25 2.81 11.41
N TYR A 39 1.08 3.39 11.67
CA TYR A 39 -0.18 2.65 11.67
C TYR A 39 -0.46 1.97 10.33
N HIS A 40 -0.17 2.64 9.20
CA HIS A 40 -0.37 2.04 7.88
C HIS A 40 0.70 1.00 7.53
N ILE A 41 1.95 1.19 7.97
CA ILE A 41 3.01 0.19 7.82
C ILE A 41 2.63 -1.10 8.57
N MET A 42 2.13 -0.98 9.81
CA MET A 42 1.59 -2.12 10.57
C MET A 42 0.48 -2.84 9.78
N LEU A 43 -0.53 -2.11 9.30
CA LEU A 43 -1.63 -2.72 8.54
C LEU A 43 -1.16 -3.40 7.24
N LEU A 44 -0.19 -2.82 6.54
CA LEU A 44 0.39 -3.38 5.33
C LEU A 44 1.22 -4.64 5.62
N HIS A 45 1.88 -4.69 6.78
CA HIS A 45 2.56 -5.87 7.28
C HIS A 45 1.58 -6.99 7.60
N GLU A 46 0.51 -6.70 8.35
CA GLU A 46 -0.57 -7.65 8.66
C GLU A 46 -1.26 -8.19 7.40
N ALA A 47 -1.41 -7.34 6.36
CA ALA A 47 -1.95 -7.73 5.06
C ALA A 47 -0.96 -8.54 4.19
N GLY A 48 0.26 -8.75 4.67
CA GLY A 48 1.29 -9.51 3.96
C GLY A 48 1.85 -8.80 2.72
N LEU A 49 1.72 -7.47 2.62
CA LEU A 49 2.23 -6.68 1.48
C LEU A 49 3.67 -6.22 1.67
N LEU A 50 4.08 -6.03 2.92
CA LEU A 50 5.46 -5.71 3.26
C LEU A 50 5.91 -6.49 4.49
N VAL A 51 7.23 -6.56 4.67
CA VAL A 51 7.84 -7.00 5.92
C VAL A 51 8.25 -5.75 6.68
N ALA A 52 7.85 -5.65 7.95
CA ALA A 52 8.24 -4.59 8.87
C ALA A 52 8.59 -5.17 10.24
N ILE A 53 9.34 -4.41 11.02
CA ILE A 53 9.70 -4.73 12.39
C ILE A 53 8.92 -3.78 13.30
N ASP A 54 8.28 -4.35 14.33
CA ASP A 54 7.70 -3.57 15.41
C ASP A 54 8.81 -3.12 16.36
N ALA A 55 9.11 -1.82 16.33
CA ALA A 55 10.06 -1.15 17.21
C ALA A 55 9.33 -0.29 18.27
N SER A 56 8.03 -0.51 18.46
CA SER A 56 7.22 0.29 19.36
C SER A 56 7.67 0.17 20.82
N SER A 57 7.50 1.26 21.56
CA SER A 57 7.71 1.34 23.00
C SER A 57 6.38 1.48 23.74
N LEU A 58 6.41 1.62 25.06
CA LEU A 58 5.19 1.89 25.85
C LEU A 58 4.56 3.26 25.54
N GLN A 59 5.32 4.18 24.93
CA GLN A 59 4.90 5.56 24.70
C GLN A 59 4.78 5.91 23.21
N ASP A 60 5.47 5.16 22.34
CA ASP A 60 5.57 5.47 20.91
C ASP A 60 5.29 4.25 20.05
N MET A 61 4.41 4.40 19.06
CA MET A 61 4.19 3.42 18.01
C MET A 61 5.22 3.63 16.91
N GLN A 62 6.05 2.62 16.62
CA GLN A 62 7.08 2.71 15.59
C GLN A 62 7.17 1.40 14.82
N TRP A 63 6.83 1.44 13.54
CA TRP A 63 6.91 0.29 12.63
C TRP A 63 7.90 0.57 11.51
N MET A 64 8.99 -0.20 11.46
CA MET A 64 10.09 0.02 10.52
C MET A 64 9.95 -0.91 9.31
N PRO A 65 9.62 -0.41 8.11
CA PRO A 65 9.51 -1.24 6.92
C PRO A 65 10.90 -1.72 6.49
N GLN A 66 10.97 -2.95 5.98
CA GLN A 66 12.21 -3.60 5.55
C GLN A 66 12.23 -3.83 4.04
N ARG A 67 11.14 -4.37 3.49
CA ARG A 67 10.98 -4.65 2.06
C ARG A 67 9.54 -4.97 1.71
N LEU A 68 9.22 -4.95 0.43
CA LEU A 68 7.98 -5.54 -0.08
C LEU A 68 8.04 -7.08 -0.02
N THR A 69 6.86 -7.69 0.12
CA THR A 69 6.69 -9.11 -0.18
C THR A 69 6.43 -9.29 -1.67
N TRP A 70 6.48 -10.54 -2.17
CA TRP A 70 6.05 -10.84 -3.54
C TRP A 70 4.61 -10.35 -3.80
N GLN A 71 3.71 -10.57 -2.85
CA GLN A 71 2.34 -10.10 -2.94
C GLN A 71 2.24 -8.57 -2.93
N GLY A 72 3.14 -7.89 -2.22
CA GLY A 72 3.30 -6.45 -2.25
C GLY A 72 3.62 -5.93 -3.65
N HIS A 73 4.61 -6.53 -4.31
CA HIS A 73 4.96 -6.18 -5.70
C HIS A 73 3.79 -6.40 -6.66
N GLU A 74 3.14 -7.56 -6.61
CA GLU A 74 1.98 -7.87 -7.46
C GLU A 74 0.84 -6.85 -7.28
N PHE A 75 0.53 -6.50 -6.03
CA PHE A 75 -0.46 -5.48 -5.76
C PHE A 75 -0.01 -4.12 -6.30
N LEU A 76 1.23 -3.72 -6.02
CA LEU A 76 1.78 -2.43 -6.42
C LEU A 76 1.76 -2.25 -7.93
N ASP A 77 2.16 -3.27 -8.70
CA ASP A 77 2.14 -3.24 -10.16
C ASP A 77 0.72 -3.06 -10.72
N SER A 78 -0.27 -3.69 -10.09
CA SER A 78 -1.69 -3.48 -10.46
C SER A 78 -2.23 -2.11 -10.06
N ALA A 79 -1.65 -1.47 -9.03
CA ALA A 79 -2.06 -0.19 -8.46
C ALA A 79 -1.23 1.03 -8.94
N ARG A 80 -0.16 0.80 -9.71
CA ARG A 80 0.81 1.83 -10.11
C ARG A 80 0.22 2.86 -11.06
N ASP A 81 -0.54 2.41 -12.05
CA ASP A 81 -1.15 3.29 -13.04
C ASP A 81 -2.27 4.13 -12.41
N ASN A 82 -2.08 5.45 -12.39
CA ASN A 82 -3.03 6.38 -11.78
C ASN A 82 -4.43 6.33 -12.42
N LYS A 83 -4.57 6.00 -13.71
CA LYS A 83 -5.89 5.87 -14.35
C LYS A 83 -6.60 4.60 -13.85
N ILE A 84 -5.88 3.49 -13.76
CA ILE A 84 -6.41 2.23 -13.20
C ILE A 84 -6.78 2.42 -11.73
N TRP A 85 -5.89 3.02 -10.95
CA TRP A 85 -6.10 3.29 -9.53
C TRP A 85 -7.33 4.17 -9.28
N ASN A 86 -7.45 5.29 -10.00
CA ASN A 86 -8.61 6.19 -9.85
C ASN A 86 -9.91 5.51 -10.28
N LYS A 87 -9.90 4.75 -11.38
CA LYS A 87 -11.06 3.95 -11.80
C LYS A 87 -11.47 2.91 -10.75
N ALA A 88 -10.49 2.24 -10.13
CA ALA A 88 -10.78 1.30 -9.03
C ALA A 88 -11.38 2.02 -7.83
N LYS A 89 -10.84 3.19 -7.43
CA LYS A 89 -11.40 4.01 -6.35
C LYS A 89 -12.84 4.42 -6.63
N GLU A 90 -13.16 4.88 -7.85
CA GLU A 90 -14.52 5.27 -8.24
C GLU A 90 -15.51 4.09 -8.16
N ILE A 91 -15.10 2.90 -8.60
CA ILE A 91 -15.92 1.69 -8.52
C ILE A 91 -16.15 1.30 -7.06
N MET A 92 -15.09 1.28 -6.25
CA MET A 92 -15.12 0.90 -4.83
C MET A 92 -15.82 1.94 -3.95
N ALA A 93 -15.87 3.21 -4.37
CA ALA A 93 -16.64 4.23 -3.64
C ALA A 93 -18.13 3.86 -3.56
N LYS A 94 -18.66 3.13 -4.54
CA LYS A 94 -20.05 2.65 -4.56
C LYS A 94 -20.35 1.63 -3.46
N THR A 95 -19.34 0.93 -2.95
CA THR A 95 -19.49 -0.06 -1.87
C THR A 95 -19.21 0.53 -0.48
N GLY A 96 -18.91 1.83 -0.39
CA GLY A 96 -18.67 2.54 0.86
C GLY A 96 -17.29 2.31 1.48
N GLY A 97 -16.37 1.61 0.79
CA GLY A 97 -15.03 1.39 1.30
C GLY A 97 -14.08 0.70 0.33
N PHE A 98 -12.78 0.82 0.62
CA PHE A 98 -11.72 0.21 -0.18
C PHE A 98 -11.17 -1.03 0.53
N ALA A 99 -11.90 -2.16 0.47
CA ALA A 99 -11.45 -3.43 1.04
C ALA A 99 -10.34 -4.05 0.18
N PHE A 100 -9.17 -4.33 0.76
CA PHE A 100 -8.01 -4.85 0.04
C PHE A 100 -8.31 -6.13 -0.78
N GLU A 101 -9.01 -7.09 -0.17
CA GLU A 101 -9.41 -8.36 -0.81
C GLU A 101 -10.31 -8.18 -2.04
N VAL A 102 -11.05 -7.07 -2.12
CA VAL A 102 -11.88 -6.73 -3.29
C VAL A 102 -11.09 -5.87 -4.28
N ALA A 103 -10.24 -4.99 -3.77
CA ALA A 103 -9.44 -4.07 -4.58
C ALA A 103 -8.44 -4.82 -5.46
N LYS A 104 -7.74 -5.81 -4.92
CA LYS A 104 -6.72 -6.57 -5.65
C LYS A 104 -7.28 -7.23 -6.93
N PRO A 105 -8.33 -8.08 -6.88
CA PRO A 105 -8.89 -8.67 -8.09
C PRO A 105 -9.48 -7.62 -9.04
N LEU A 106 -10.07 -6.54 -8.52
CA LEU A 106 -10.57 -5.44 -9.36
C LEU A 106 -9.44 -4.76 -10.15
N LEU A 107 -8.33 -4.41 -9.49
CA LEU A 107 -7.17 -3.81 -10.15
C LEU A 107 -6.61 -4.71 -11.23
N ILE A 108 -6.46 -6.01 -10.95
CA ILE A 108 -6.02 -7.01 -11.94
C ILE A 108 -6.98 -7.07 -13.13
N SER A 109 -8.29 -7.07 -12.89
CA SER A 109 -9.30 -7.07 -13.96
C SER A 109 -9.19 -5.82 -14.84
N LEU A 110 -8.97 -4.64 -14.24
CA LEU A 110 -8.78 -3.39 -14.97
C LEU A 110 -7.48 -3.39 -15.80
N VAL A 111 -6.39 -3.97 -15.29
CA VAL A 111 -5.15 -4.18 -16.06
C VAL A 111 -5.41 -5.09 -17.26
N ARG A 112 -6.09 -6.22 -17.07
CA ARG A 112 -6.46 -7.15 -18.16
C ARG A 112 -7.30 -6.46 -19.24
N GLN A 113 -8.30 -5.67 -18.83
CA GLN A 113 -9.12 -4.89 -19.75
C GLN A 113 -8.27 -3.90 -20.57
N LYS A 114 -7.30 -3.22 -19.94
CA LYS A 114 -6.39 -2.29 -20.63
C LYS A 114 -5.51 -3.01 -21.65
N LEU A 115 -5.15 -4.26 -21.40
CA LEU A 115 -4.39 -5.13 -22.31
C LEU A 115 -5.25 -5.82 -23.39
N GLY A 116 -6.58 -5.63 -23.39
CA GLY A 116 -7.49 -6.31 -24.31
C GLY A 116 -7.71 -7.79 -24.00
N LEU A 117 -7.34 -8.25 -22.79
CA LEU A 117 -7.55 -9.62 -22.34
C LEU A 117 -8.97 -9.78 -21.78
N PRO A 118 -9.57 -10.98 -21.88
CA PRO A 118 -10.86 -11.26 -21.26
C PRO A 118 -10.78 -11.09 -19.73
N SER A 119 -11.83 -10.46 -19.19
CA SER A 119 -12.02 -10.15 -17.77
C SER A 119 -12.14 -11.40 -16.92
#